data_AF-A0A7S0XNV2-F1
#
_entry.id   AF-A0A7S0XNV2-F1
#
_cell.length_a   1.000
_cell.length_b   1.000
_cell.length_c   1.000
_cell.angle_alpha   90.00
_cell.angle_beta   90.00
_cell.angle_gamma   90.00
#
_symmetry.space_group_name_H-M   'P 1'
#
loop_
_entity.id
_entity.type
_entity.pdbx_description
1 polymer ?
#
loop_
_entity_poly.entity_id
_entity_poly.type
_entity_poly.pdbx_seq_one_letter_code
_entity_poly.pdbx_strand_id
1 'polypeptide(L)'
;ARAHSFRAHSLSSVMWAMGKLNLQPSKQFLNTWYEQFDRRVVQFNSQDLSNCIWAFGSLELAPSKQFLESWYNRFSSVELKGSGQALSNALWAFAKLELMPRDSFLDVWYSAAETEMQHASAQQLANTLWAFAKL
;
A
#
# COMPACT_ATOMS: atom_id res chain seq x y z
N ALA A 1 15.06 28.27 9.71
CA ALA A 1 14.98 26.82 9.98
C ALA A 1 14.53 26.12 8.71
N ARG A 2 15.39 25.34 8.05
CA ARG A 2 15.01 24.55 6.87
C ARG A 2 14.14 23.39 7.36
N ALA A 3 12.82 23.51 7.22
CA ALA A 3 11.96 22.36 7.31
C ALA A 3 12.39 21.40 6.20
N HIS A 4 13.09 20.32 6.56
CA HIS A 4 13.31 19.20 5.65
C HIS A 4 11.92 18.75 5.21
N SER A 5 11.54 19.07 3.98
CA SER A 5 10.27 18.65 3.43
C SER A 5 10.24 17.13 3.46
N PHE A 6 9.44 16.58 4.36
CA PHE A 6 9.15 15.15 4.38
C PHE A 6 8.61 14.79 3.00
N ARG A 7 9.37 14.01 2.23
CA ARG A 7 8.96 13.52 0.90
C ARG A 7 8.00 12.34 1.08
N ALA A 8 7.09 12.11 0.12
CA ALA A 8 6.20 10.93 0.13
C ALA A 8 6.94 9.62 0.41
N HIS A 9 8.09 9.44 -0.25
CA HIS A 9 8.96 8.29 -0.06
C HIS A 9 9.50 8.12 1.37
N SER A 10 9.81 9.22 2.06
CA SER A 10 10.25 9.15 3.46
C SER A 10 9.09 8.68 4.36
N LEU A 11 7.86 9.10 4.05
CA LEU A 11 6.68 8.74 4.81
C LEU A 11 6.30 7.26 4.64
N SER A 12 6.38 6.74 3.40
CA SER A 12 6.18 5.31 3.11
C SER A 12 7.26 4.45 3.76
N SER A 13 8.52 4.88 3.68
CA SER A 13 9.67 4.15 4.25
C SER A 13 9.61 4.02 5.76
N VAL A 14 9.14 5.06 6.47
CA VAL A 14 8.97 4.98 7.94
C VAL A 14 7.92 3.94 8.31
N MET A 15 6.75 3.93 7.64
CA MET A 15 5.74 2.89 7.91
C MET A 15 6.22 1.51 7.54
N TRP A 16 6.88 1.36 6.39
CA TRP A 16 7.47 0.09 5.99
C TRP A 16 8.48 -0.41 7.03
N ALA A 17 9.36 0.46 7.53
CA ALA A 17 10.34 0.10 8.56
C ALA A 17 9.66 -0.30 9.87
N MET A 18 8.60 0.40 10.29
CA MET A 18 7.80 0.00 11.44
C MET A 18 7.19 -1.39 11.26
N GLY A 19 6.57 -1.66 10.11
CA GLY A 19 6.03 -2.99 9.80
C GLY A 19 7.10 -4.08 9.75
N LYS A 20 8.27 -3.76 9.18
CA LYS A 20 9.40 -4.70 9.09
C LYS A 20 9.99 -5.04 10.46
N LEU A 21 10.03 -4.07 11.38
CA LEU A 21 10.57 -4.22 12.73
C LEU A 21 9.50 -4.59 13.77
N ASN A 22 8.25 -4.77 13.35
CA ASN A 22 7.09 -5.00 14.22
C ASN A 22 6.96 -3.94 15.33
N LEU A 23 7.22 -2.67 14.99
CA LEU A 23 7.12 -1.54 15.92
C LEU A 23 5.72 -0.93 15.83
N GLN A 24 4.94 -1.11 16.89
CA GLN A 24 3.58 -0.58 16.94
C GLN A 24 3.60 0.96 17.10
N PRO A 25 3.04 1.73 16.14
CA PRO A 25 2.96 3.17 16.24
C PRO A 25 2.00 3.60 17.35
N SER A 26 2.31 4.69 18.04
CA SER A 26 1.35 5.32 18.93
C SER A 26 0.19 5.94 18.13
N LYS A 27 -0.97 6.10 18.77
CA LYS A 27 -2.13 6.77 18.14
C LYS A 27 -1.79 8.19 17.64
N GLN A 28 -1.00 8.93 18.42
CA GLN A 28 -0.56 10.28 18.05
C GLN A 28 0.33 10.28 16.80
N PHE A 29 1.27 9.33 16.74
CA PHE A 29 2.09 9.14 15.54
C PHE A 29 1.22 8.82 14.33
N LEU A 30 0.29 7.86 14.46
CA LEU A 30 -0.54 7.42 13.34
C LEU A 30 -1.46 8.55 12.83
N ASN A 31 -2.04 9.35 13.72
CA ASN A 31 -2.83 10.53 13.34
C ASN A 31 -1.98 11.55 12.56
N THR A 32 -0.77 11.84 13.04
CA THR A 32 0.15 12.76 12.37
C THR A 32 0.55 12.20 11.00
N TRP A 33 0.79 10.89 10.93
CA TRP A 33 1.15 10.19 9.70
C TRP A 33 0.03 10.29 8.65
N TYR A 34 -1.23 10.06 9.03
CA TYR A 34 -2.38 10.21 8.15
C TYR A 34 -2.49 11.63 7.57
N GLU A 35 -2.34 12.66 8.41
CA GLU A 35 -2.36 14.05 7.94
C GLU A 35 -1.24 14.33 6.93
N GLN A 36 -0.04 13.79 7.17
CA GLN A 36 1.08 13.99 6.25
C GLN A 36 0.90 13.19 4.94
N PHE A 37 0.26 12.02 5.02
CA PHE A 37 -0.08 11.20 3.86
C PHE A 37 -1.06 11.94 2.97
N ASP A 38 -2.20 12.38 3.51
CA ASP A 38 -3.24 13.08 2.73
C ASP A 38 -2.68 14.35 2.06
N ARG A 39 -1.88 15.15 2.78
CA ARG A 39 -1.25 16.36 2.21
C ARG A 39 -0.32 16.10 1.03
N ARG A 40 0.18 14.88 0.88
CA ARG A 40 1.22 14.52 -0.10
C ARG A 40 0.81 13.36 -1.00
N VAL A 41 -0.42 12.88 -0.91
CA VAL A 41 -0.84 11.62 -1.53
C VAL A 41 -0.54 11.62 -3.04
N VAL A 42 -0.68 12.76 -3.71
CA VAL A 42 -0.37 12.97 -5.14
C VAL A 42 1.10 12.72 -5.51
N GLN A 43 2.02 12.71 -4.55
CA GLN A 43 3.44 12.47 -4.75
C GLN A 43 3.84 11.00 -4.58
N PHE A 44 2.95 10.15 -4.07
CA PHE A 44 3.22 8.72 -3.87
C PHE A 44 3.23 8.00 -5.21
N ASN A 45 4.21 7.14 -5.44
CA ASN A 45 4.18 6.17 -6.55
C ASN A 45 3.56 4.83 -6.09
N SER A 46 3.48 3.86 -7.01
CA SER A 46 2.92 2.52 -6.74
C SER A 46 3.65 1.79 -5.60
N GLN A 47 4.98 1.87 -5.55
CA GLN A 47 5.78 1.26 -4.49
C GLN A 47 5.54 1.91 -3.13
N ASP A 48 5.47 3.25 -3.08
CA ASP A 48 5.20 3.98 -1.84
C ASP A 48 3.81 3.63 -1.28
N LEU A 49 2.78 3.58 -2.14
CA LEU A 49 1.44 3.16 -1.76
C LEU A 49 1.40 1.72 -1.23
N SER A 50 2.07 0.80 -1.94
CA SER A 50 2.21 -0.59 -1.52
C SER A 50 2.88 -0.69 -0.15
N ASN A 51 3.96 0.05 0.07
CA ASN A 51 4.68 0.05 1.35
C ASN A 51 3.79 0.51 2.50
N CYS A 52 2.97 1.54 2.28
CA CYS A 52 2.01 2.00 3.27
C CYS A 52 1.02 0.89 3.65
N ILE A 53 0.27 0.35 2.68
CA ILE A 53 -0.78 -0.63 2.98
C ILE A 53 -0.20 -1.96 3.49
N TRP A 54 0.96 -2.37 2.98
CA TRP A 54 1.70 -3.54 3.47
C TRP A 54 2.09 -3.37 4.93
N ALA A 55 2.54 -2.18 5.36
CA ALA A 55 2.87 -1.93 6.75
C ALA A 55 1.64 -2.06 7.67
N PHE A 56 0.47 -1.58 7.23
CA PHE A 56 -0.78 -1.80 7.97
C PHE A 56 -1.09 -3.29 8.11
N GLY A 57 -0.99 -4.07 7.03
CA GLY A 57 -1.20 -5.52 7.07
C GLY A 57 -0.20 -6.26 7.97
N SER A 58 1.08 -5.88 7.89
CA SER A 58 2.15 -6.48 8.71
C SER A 58 2.03 -6.17 10.20
N LEU A 59 1.53 -4.99 10.55
CA LEU A 59 1.30 -4.59 11.95
C LEU A 59 -0.10 -4.98 12.45
N GLU A 60 -0.92 -5.57 11.58
CA GLU A 60 -2.34 -5.91 11.84
C GLU A 60 -3.14 -4.69 12.33
N LEU A 61 -2.85 -3.53 11.74
CA LEU A 61 -3.51 -2.27 12.04
C LEU A 61 -4.65 -2.03 11.06
N ALA A 62 -5.86 -1.86 11.59
CA ALA A 62 -7.00 -1.40 10.80
C ALA A 62 -6.74 0.02 10.26
N PRO A 63 -6.63 0.22 8.94
CA PRO A 63 -6.43 1.55 8.38
C PRO A 63 -7.70 2.39 8.54
N SER A 64 -7.54 3.71 8.66
CA SER A 64 -8.70 4.61 8.72
C SER A 64 -9.45 4.62 7.37
N LYS A 65 -10.77 4.79 7.40
CA LYS A 65 -11.58 4.87 6.18
C LYS A 65 -11.08 5.99 5.26
N GLN A 66 -10.82 7.17 5.80
CA GLN A 66 -10.28 8.32 5.05
C GLN A 66 -8.96 8.00 4.36
N PHE A 67 -8.03 7.34 5.07
CA PHE A 67 -6.78 6.89 4.45
C PHE A 67 -7.02 5.94 3.29
N LEU A 68 -7.91 4.96 3.44
CA LEU A 68 -8.25 4.03 2.36
C LEU A 68 -8.85 4.76 1.15
N GLU A 69 -9.73 5.75 1.35
CA GLU A 69 -10.25 6.57 0.25
C GLU A 69 -9.12 7.26 -0.53
N SER A 70 -8.25 7.99 0.18
CA SER A 70 -7.11 8.70 -0.42
C SER A 70 -6.16 7.73 -1.12
N TRP A 71 -5.92 6.57 -0.50
CA TRP A 71 -5.06 5.52 -1.05
C TRP A 71 -5.65 4.95 -2.35
N TYR A 72 -6.93 4.60 -2.38
CA TYR A 72 -7.60 4.09 -3.59
C TYR A 72 -7.57 5.11 -4.74
N ASN A 73 -7.92 6.37 -4.45
CA ASN A 73 -7.92 7.44 -5.46
C ASN A 73 -6.53 7.68 -6.05
N ARG A 74 -5.48 7.53 -5.22
CA ARG A 74 -4.11 7.64 -5.72
C ARG A 74 -3.70 6.40 -6.49
N PHE A 75 -4.03 5.21 -5.99
CA PHE A 75 -3.70 3.95 -6.65
C PHE A 75 -4.26 3.89 -8.08
N SER A 76 -5.49 4.36 -8.29
CA SER A 76 -6.12 4.41 -9.60
C SER A 76 -5.51 5.44 -10.57
N SER A 77 -4.62 6.31 -10.12
CA SER A 77 -4.00 7.37 -10.93
C SER A 77 -2.47 7.32 -11.01
N VAL A 78 -1.83 6.33 -10.38
CA VAL A 78 -0.37 6.12 -10.49
C VAL A 78 -0.02 5.27 -11.70
N GLU A 79 1.20 5.44 -12.21
CA GLU A 79 1.80 4.51 -13.16
C GLU A 79 2.03 3.14 -12.49
N LEU A 80 1.50 2.09 -13.11
CA LEU A 80 1.57 0.71 -12.62
C LEU A 80 2.44 -0.21 -13.48
N LYS A 81 2.99 0.26 -14.60
CA LYS A 81 3.96 -0.53 -15.37
C LYS A 81 5.19 -0.85 -14.54
N GLY A 82 5.63 -2.10 -14.55
CA GLY A 82 6.75 -2.60 -13.75
C GLY A 82 6.44 -2.77 -12.25
N SER A 83 5.17 -2.76 -11.85
CA SER A 83 4.77 -2.70 -10.43
C SER A 83 4.29 -4.04 -9.83
N GLY A 84 4.62 -5.19 -10.43
CA GLY A 84 4.15 -6.51 -9.96
C GLY A 84 4.35 -6.79 -8.45
N GLN A 85 5.45 -6.30 -7.85
CA GLN A 85 5.64 -6.38 -6.40
C GLN A 85 4.66 -5.51 -5.62
N ALA A 86 4.41 -4.28 -6.09
CA ALA A 86 3.47 -3.37 -5.43
C ALA A 86 2.03 -3.91 -5.49
N LEU A 87 1.63 -4.47 -6.64
CA LEU A 87 0.34 -5.12 -6.85
C LEU A 87 0.12 -6.29 -5.89
N SER A 88 1.08 -7.22 -5.83
CA SER A 88 0.99 -8.40 -4.96
C SER A 88 1.00 -8.03 -3.47
N ASN A 89 1.82 -7.05 -3.07
CA ASN A 89 1.86 -6.57 -1.69
C ASN A 89 0.56 -5.88 -1.26
N ALA A 90 -0.03 -5.06 -2.14
CA ALA A 90 -1.31 -4.42 -1.84
C ALA A 90 -2.42 -5.46 -1.63
N LEU A 91 -2.54 -6.43 -2.55
CA LEU A 91 -3.54 -7.48 -2.46
C LEU A 91 -3.34 -8.37 -1.21
N TRP A 92 -2.09 -8.75 -0.92
CA TRP A 92 -1.74 -9.47 0.30
C TRP A 92 -2.16 -8.69 1.56
N ALA A 93 -1.92 -7.38 1.60
CA ALA A 93 -2.27 -6.54 2.74
C ALA A 93 -3.79 -6.50 2.97
N PHE A 94 -4.59 -6.35 1.91
CA PHE A 94 -6.04 -6.41 2.00
C PHE A 94 -6.53 -7.75 2.57
N ALA A 95 -6.02 -8.87 2.04
CA ALA A 95 -6.34 -10.20 2.55
C ALA A 95 -5.89 -10.41 4.00
N LYS A 96 -4.71 -9.90 4.37
CA LYS A 96 -4.19 -10.00 5.74
C LYS A 96 -5.03 -9.21 6.73
N LEU A 97 -5.54 -8.04 6.33
CA LEU A 97 -6.42 -7.17 7.11
C LEU A 97 -7.89 -7.58 7.07
N GLU A 98 -8.24 -8.63 6.29
CA GLU A 98 -9.62 -9.09 6.09
C GLU A 98 -10.53 -7.98 5.55
N LEU A 99 -9.95 -7.15 4.68
CA LEU A 99 -10.62 -6.07 3.98
C LEU A 99 -10.89 -6.51 2.55
N MET A 100 -12.17 -6.57 2.17
CA MET A 100 -12.56 -6.76 0.78
C MET A 100 -12.12 -5.54 -0.05
N PRO A 101 -11.24 -5.71 -1.07
CA PRO A 101 -10.87 -4.62 -1.95
C PRO A 101 -12.08 -4.11 -2.73
N ARG A 102 -12.05 -2.85 -3.15
CA ARG A 102 -13.08 -2.30 -4.03
C ARG A 102 -12.98 -2.89 -5.42
N ASP A 103 -14.12 -3.07 -6.08
CA ASP A 103 -14.19 -3.47 -7.48
C ASP A 103 -13.34 -2.56 -8.37
N SER A 104 -13.41 -1.24 -8.17
CA SER A 104 -12.60 -0.27 -8.92
C SER A 104 -11.09 -0.43 -8.71
N PHE A 105 -10.66 -0.92 -7.54
CA PHE A 105 -9.26 -1.29 -7.32
C PHE A 105 -8.92 -2.59 -8.04
N LEU A 106 -9.79 -3.60 -7.97
CA LEU A 106 -9.59 -4.88 -8.62
C LEU A 106 -9.50 -4.73 -10.14
N ASP A 107 -10.34 -3.89 -10.75
CA ASP A 107 -10.29 -3.61 -12.18
C ASP A 107 -8.93 -3.05 -12.61
N VAL A 108 -8.43 -2.05 -11.87
CA VAL A 108 -7.11 -1.46 -12.09
C VAL A 108 -6.00 -2.48 -11.85
N TRP A 109 -6.14 -3.29 -10.79
CA TRP A 109 -5.19 -4.33 -10.44
C TRP A 109 -5.10 -5.41 -11.51
N TYR A 110 -6.23 -5.89 -12.04
CA TYR A 110 -6.27 -6.91 -13.09
C TYR A 110 -5.62 -6.40 -14.37
N SER A 111 -5.98 -5.19 -14.80
CA SER A 111 -5.39 -4.56 -16.00
C SER A 111 -3.86 -4.44 -15.89
N ALA A 112 -3.35 -4.04 -14.71
CA ALA A 112 -1.92 -3.98 -14.46
C ALA A 112 -1.28 -5.38 -14.38
N ALA A 113 -1.95 -6.33 -13.72
CA ALA A 113 -1.43 -7.68 -13.51
C ALA A 113 -1.28 -8.46 -14.83
N GLU A 114 -2.18 -8.27 -15.81
CA GLU A 114 -2.05 -8.90 -17.13
C GLU A 114 -0.72 -8.58 -17.81
N THR A 115 -0.23 -7.35 -17.64
CA THR A 115 1.06 -6.92 -18.21
C THR A 115 2.25 -7.46 -17.41
N GLU A 116 2.10 -7.57 -16.09
CA GLU A 116 3.20 -7.89 -15.18
C GLU A 116 3.36 -9.39 -14.90
N MET A 117 2.30 -10.19 -15.08
CA MET A 117 2.29 -11.61 -14.71
C MET A 117 3.34 -12.44 -15.46
N GLN A 118 3.68 -12.08 -16.69
CA GLN A 118 4.72 -12.78 -17.47
C GLN A 118 6.11 -12.65 -16.85
N HIS A 119 6.31 -11.64 -16.01
CA HIS A 119 7.59 -11.35 -15.35
C HIS A 119 7.53 -11.51 -13.83
N ALA A 120 6.38 -11.99 -13.31
CA ALA A 120 6.18 -12.13 -11.88
C ALA A 120 7.08 -13.25 -11.30
N SER A 121 7.68 -12.98 -10.14
CA SER A 121 8.40 -14.00 -9.39
C SER A 121 7.44 -15.01 -8.77
N ALA A 122 7.94 -16.20 -8.44
CA ALA A 122 7.16 -17.23 -7.75
C ALA A 122 6.52 -16.71 -6.45
N GLN A 123 7.24 -15.86 -5.70
CA GLN A 123 6.71 -15.25 -4.47
C GLN A 123 5.54 -14.31 -4.75
N GLN A 124 5.61 -13.52 -5.82
CA GLN A 124 4.53 -12.59 -6.20
C GLN A 124 3.28 -13.38 -6.60
N LEU A 125 3.43 -14.44 -7.41
CA LEU A 125 2.33 -15.32 -7.80
C LEU A 125 1.72 -16.03 -6.59
N ALA A 126 2.55 -16.56 -5.69
CA ALA A 126 2.08 -17.22 -4.47
C ALA A 126 1.30 -16.27 -3.56
N ASN A 127 1.80 -15.04 -3.36
CA ASN A 127 1.11 -14.02 -2.56
C ASN A 127 -0.24 -13.64 -3.16
N THR A 128 -0.30 -13.46 -4.48
CA THR A 128 -1.53 -13.16 -5.20
C THR A 128 -2.55 -14.29 -5.06
N LEU A 129 -2.15 -15.55 -5.31
CA LEU A 129 -3.03 -16.71 -5.19
C LEU A 129 -3.55 -16.89 -3.76
N TRP A 130 -2.67 -16.77 -2.77
CA TRP A 130 -3.07 -16.85 -1.37
C TRP A 130 -4.04 -15.74 -0.98
N ALA A 131 -3.79 -14.51 -1.44
CA ALA A 131 -4.65 -13.38 -1.15
C ALA A 131 -6.06 -13.60 -1.73
N PHE A 132 -6.17 -13.99 -3.01
CA PHE A 132 -7.47 -14.31 -3.61
C PHE A 132 -8.19 -15.48 -2.95
N ALA A 133 -7.47 -16.47 -2.43
CA ALA A 133 -8.09 -17.57 -1.70
C ALA A 133 -8.65 -17.14 -0.32
N LYS A 134 -8.18 -16.02 0.22
CA LYS A 134 -8.59 -15.49 1.53
C LYS A 134 -9.65 -14.38 1.44
N LEU A 135 -9.67 -13.62 0.34
CA LEU A 135 -10.69 -12.61 0.05
C LEU A 135 -12.06 -13.26 -0.22
#